data_AF-A0A950ALR7-F1
#
_entry.id   AF-A0A950ALR7-F1
#
_cell.length_a   1.000
_cell.length_b   1.000
_cell.length_c   1.000
_cell.angle_alpha   90.00
_cell.angle_beta   90.00
_cell.angle_gamma   90.00
#
_symmetry.space_group_name_H-M   'P 1'
#
loop_
_entity.id
_entity.type
_entity.pdbx_description
1 polymer ?
#
loop_
_entity_poly.entity_id
_entity_poly.type
_entity_poly.pdbx_seq_one_letter_code
_entity_poly.pdbx_strand_id
1 'polypeptide(L)'
;MPFPISFIASLENRLSEFVTWGESKGIKFHESRVLKYIELLRCYRDALERGRMDDLIESRGAAYLDQIHLEIAELIYLYESLRNFKDSRLKTRFQTIIRGPELLQEDVTGDSRDTQFELQIAALLFRVEMSELRFDGRHDLVCSLDQNPLIIECKRPRKDKTLKESYAKAAYQIETSDLFAENPNTRGIVALDLTQIVVPVLTGTRLSSLKEMEKAFLEELMRGWRGLQITISDYSDKVSGVHLFCQALFYLIDRDRFSLSIPSQHGLVVINTKDHPKNEKIANTYAGLLKGVSNASSDYEPKNDAITSAA
;
A
#
# COMPACT_ATOMS: atom_id res chain seq x y z
N MET A 1 -20.97 -9.74 -9.22
CA MET A 1 -22.14 -9.68 -8.32
C MET A 1 -22.01 -8.41 -7.49
N PRO A 2 -23.10 -7.64 -7.29
CA PRO A 2 -23.05 -6.47 -6.44
C PRO A 2 -22.63 -6.83 -5.00
N PHE A 3 -21.85 -5.97 -4.35
CA PHE A 3 -21.47 -6.15 -2.94
C PHE A 3 -22.70 -6.09 -2.01
N PRO A 4 -22.70 -6.78 -0.86
CA PRO A 4 -23.76 -6.67 0.14
C PRO A 4 -23.93 -5.23 0.64
N ILE A 5 -25.18 -4.80 0.89
CA ILE A 5 -25.48 -3.45 1.40
C ILE A 5 -24.76 -3.17 2.73
N SER A 6 -24.70 -4.16 3.62
CA SER A 6 -24.00 -4.06 4.91
C SER A 6 -22.51 -3.77 4.75
N PHE A 7 -21.89 -4.32 3.72
CA PHE A 7 -20.49 -4.06 3.40
C PHE A 7 -20.28 -2.62 2.91
N ILE A 8 -21.13 -2.14 2.00
CA ILE A 8 -21.09 -0.74 1.52
C ILE A 8 -21.27 0.24 2.68
N ALA A 9 -22.23 -0.02 3.58
CA ALA A 9 -22.45 0.79 4.78
C ALA A 9 -21.24 0.79 5.72
N SER A 10 -20.56 -0.35 5.88
CA SER A 10 -19.33 -0.45 6.67
C SER A 10 -18.20 0.41 6.11
N LEU A 11 -18.00 0.41 4.79
CA LEU A 11 -17.00 1.28 4.14
C LEU A 11 -17.33 2.76 4.33
N GLU A 12 -18.61 3.15 4.17
CA GLU A 12 -19.06 4.53 4.36
C GLU A 12 -18.76 5.02 5.79
N ASN A 13 -19.06 4.20 6.79
CA ASN A 13 -18.80 4.52 8.19
C ASN A 13 -17.30 4.69 8.47
N ARG A 14 -16.45 3.76 7.99
CA ARG A 14 -14.99 3.83 8.19
C ARG A 14 -14.36 5.04 7.50
N LEU A 15 -14.83 5.42 6.32
CA LEU A 15 -14.40 6.67 5.69
C LEU A 15 -14.86 7.91 6.46
N SER A 16 -16.07 7.87 7.03
CA SER A 16 -16.57 8.97 7.87
C SER A 16 -15.73 9.13 9.14
N GLU A 17 -15.34 8.01 9.79
CA GLU A 17 -14.41 8.01 10.91
C GLU A 17 -13.03 8.57 10.53
N PHE A 18 -12.53 8.23 9.34
CA PHE A 18 -11.29 8.80 8.80
C PHE A 18 -11.39 10.32 8.64
N VAL A 19 -12.52 10.83 8.11
CA VAL A 19 -12.77 12.28 8.01
C VAL A 19 -12.74 12.94 9.39
N THR A 20 -13.55 12.43 10.33
CA THR A 20 -13.61 12.99 11.70
C THR A 20 -12.24 12.99 12.39
N TRP A 21 -11.52 11.87 12.31
CA TRP A 21 -10.15 11.79 12.84
C TRP A 21 -9.24 12.81 12.18
N GLY A 22 -9.23 12.89 10.84
CA GLY A 22 -8.30 13.75 10.15
C GLY A 22 -8.60 15.23 10.39
N GLU A 23 -9.87 15.63 10.47
CA GLU A 23 -10.28 16.98 10.85
C GLU A 23 -9.82 17.34 12.27
N SER A 24 -9.87 16.38 13.22
CA SER A 24 -9.32 16.57 14.58
C SER A 24 -7.79 16.80 14.58
N LYS A 25 -7.09 16.36 13.53
CA LYS A 25 -5.66 16.62 13.28
C LYS A 25 -5.43 17.84 12.37
N GLY A 26 -6.49 18.53 11.98
CA GLY A 26 -6.48 19.68 11.09
C GLY A 26 -6.17 19.35 9.62
N ILE A 27 -6.40 18.11 9.18
CA ILE A 27 -6.42 17.72 7.77
C ILE A 27 -7.74 18.25 7.18
N LYS A 28 -7.67 18.89 6.01
CA LYS A 28 -8.83 19.50 5.35
C LYS A 28 -9.37 18.56 4.27
N PHE A 29 -10.60 18.10 4.42
CA PHE A 29 -11.24 17.16 3.47
C PHE A 29 -12.10 17.85 2.40
N HIS A 30 -12.24 19.18 2.43
CA HIS A 30 -12.94 19.92 1.37
C HIS A 30 -12.43 19.53 -0.02
N GLU A 31 -13.35 19.16 -0.92
CA GLU A 31 -13.07 18.67 -2.29
C GLU A 31 -12.16 17.44 -2.38
N SER A 32 -11.89 16.75 -1.27
CA SER A 32 -11.09 15.54 -1.28
C SER A 32 -11.80 14.38 -1.99
N ARG A 33 -11.01 13.49 -2.58
CA ARG A 33 -11.54 12.24 -3.16
C ARG A 33 -12.25 11.37 -2.10
N VAL A 34 -11.88 11.49 -0.83
CA VAL A 34 -12.53 10.76 0.28
C VAL A 34 -14.00 11.12 0.41
N LEU A 35 -14.34 12.41 0.33
CA LEU A 35 -15.74 12.84 0.38
C LEU A 35 -16.52 12.39 -0.86
N LYS A 36 -15.88 12.41 -2.03
CA LYS A 36 -16.46 11.87 -3.27
C LYS A 36 -16.73 10.37 -3.16
N TYR A 37 -15.83 9.62 -2.53
CA TYR A 37 -16.01 8.19 -2.29
C TYR A 37 -17.16 7.89 -1.32
N ILE A 38 -17.34 8.70 -0.28
CA ILE A 38 -18.50 8.60 0.62
C ILE A 38 -19.80 8.84 -0.16
N GLU A 39 -19.85 9.88 -1.00
CA GLU A 39 -21.00 10.15 -1.86
C GLU A 39 -21.28 9.00 -2.83
N LEU A 40 -20.25 8.44 -3.45
CA LEU A 40 -20.37 7.30 -4.34
C LEU A 40 -20.92 6.07 -3.62
N LEU A 41 -20.43 5.75 -2.42
CA LEU A 41 -20.94 4.62 -1.63
C LEU A 41 -22.43 4.80 -1.29
N ARG A 42 -22.88 6.03 -1.03
CA ARG A 42 -24.31 6.34 -0.83
C ARG A 42 -25.13 6.12 -2.10
N CYS A 43 -24.64 6.58 -3.25
CA CYS A 43 -25.28 6.30 -4.55
C CYS A 43 -25.33 4.80 -4.84
N TYR A 44 -24.24 4.07 -4.53
CA TYR A 44 -24.16 2.62 -4.69
C TYR A 44 -25.22 1.91 -3.83
N ARG A 45 -25.35 2.29 -2.56
CA ARG A 45 -26.38 1.74 -1.68
C ARG A 45 -27.81 2.02 -2.19
N ASP A 46 -28.12 3.25 -2.58
CA ASP A 46 -29.44 3.61 -3.12
C ASP A 46 -29.77 2.82 -4.41
N ALA A 47 -28.78 2.65 -5.28
CA ALA A 47 -28.93 1.86 -6.51
C ALA A 47 -29.20 0.38 -6.19
N LEU A 48 -28.52 -0.21 -5.20
CA LEU A 48 -28.79 -1.58 -4.75
C LEU A 48 -30.20 -1.73 -4.18
N GLU A 49 -30.60 -0.85 -3.27
CA GLU A 49 -31.90 -0.92 -2.58
C GLU A 49 -33.08 -0.77 -3.55
N ARG A 50 -32.89 -0.01 -4.63
CA ARG A 50 -33.93 0.23 -5.66
C ARG A 50 -33.83 -0.70 -6.87
N GLY A 51 -32.84 -1.60 -6.91
CA GLY A 51 -32.61 -2.47 -8.07
C GLY A 51 -32.20 -1.72 -9.34
N ARG A 52 -31.46 -0.61 -9.22
CA ARG A 52 -31.01 0.26 -10.32
C ARG A 52 -29.49 0.28 -10.50
N MET A 53 -28.85 -0.87 -10.32
CA MET A 53 -27.39 -0.98 -10.49
C MET A 53 -26.96 -0.74 -11.94
N ASP A 54 -27.77 -1.15 -12.91
CA ASP A 54 -27.47 -0.95 -14.33
C ASP A 54 -27.36 0.54 -14.68
N ASP A 55 -28.28 1.38 -14.17
CA ASP A 55 -28.23 2.85 -14.34
C ASP A 55 -26.93 3.45 -13.75
N LEU A 56 -26.49 2.96 -12.59
CA LEU A 56 -25.26 3.41 -11.95
C LEU A 56 -24.03 2.98 -12.74
N ILE A 57 -24.03 1.74 -13.26
CA ILE A 57 -22.96 1.22 -14.11
C ILE A 57 -22.90 1.98 -15.44
N GLU A 58 -24.03 2.30 -16.05
CA GLU A 58 -24.09 3.07 -17.30
C GLU A 58 -23.57 4.50 -17.09
N SER A 59 -23.95 5.15 -15.99
CA SER A 59 -23.56 6.54 -15.70
C SER A 59 -22.11 6.70 -15.25
N ARG A 60 -21.54 5.72 -14.52
CA ARG A 60 -20.19 5.81 -13.95
C ARG A 60 -19.15 4.93 -14.65
N GLY A 61 -19.58 3.87 -15.30
CA GLY A 61 -18.74 2.84 -15.91
C GLY A 61 -18.40 1.70 -14.93
N ALA A 62 -18.50 0.46 -15.40
CA ALA A 62 -18.18 -0.73 -14.60
C ALA A 62 -16.74 -0.72 -14.08
N ALA A 63 -15.76 -0.39 -14.93
CA ALA A 63 -14.35 -0.35 -14.56
C ALA A 63 -14.05 0.67 -13.44
N TYR A 64 -14.78 1.78 -13.40
CA TYR A 64 -14.67 2.78 -12.34
C TYR A 64 -15.17 2.22 -11.00
N LEU A 65 -16.34 1.57 -10.99
CA LEU A 65 -16.91 0.95 -9.79
C LEU A 65 -16.06 -0.23 -9.29
N ASP A 66 -15.40 -0.94 -10.21
CA ASP A 66 -14.47 -2.02 -9.90
C ASP A 66 -13.11 -1.51 -9.38
N GLN A 67 -12.72 -0.27 -9.65
CA GLN A 67 -11.46 0.28 -9.14
C GLN A 67 -11.66 0.96 -7.77
N ILE A 68 -12.77 1.65 -7.58
CA ILE A 68 -12.92 2.61 -6.49
C ILE A 68 -12.90 1.98 -5.09
N HIS A 69 -13.39 0.75 -4.95
CA HIS A 69 -13.44 0.09 -3.66
C HIS A 69 -12.03 -0.34 -3.18
N LEU A 70 -11.06 -0.52 -4.09
CA LEU A 70 -9.65 -0.66 -3.72
C LEU A 70 -9.11 0.62 -3.10
N GLU A 71 -9.35 1.76 -3.76
CA GLU A 71 -8.91 3.07 -3.28
C GLU A 71 -9.46 3.36 -1.89
N ILE A 72 -10.74 3.03 -1.69
CA ILE A 72 -11.42 3.15 -0.40
C ILE A 72 -10.77 2.24 0.64
N ALA A 73 -10.57 0.96 0.30
CA ALA A 73 -9.94 -0.01 1.19
C ALA A 73 -8.53 0.43 1.62
N GLU A 74 -7.73 0.96 0.69
CA GLU A 74 -6.39 1.47 0.97
C GLU A 74 -6.42 2.69 1.90
N LEU A 75 -7.28 3.66 1.63
CA LEU A 75 -7.40 4.85 2.46
C LEU A 75 -7.81 4.49 3.89
N ILE A 76 -8.76 3.56 4.03
CA ILE A 76 -9.16 3.06 5.34
C ILE A 76 -7.99 2.31 6.00
N TYR A 77 -7.29 1.45 5.28
CA TYR A 77 -6.11 0.74 5.79
C TYR A 77 -5.05 1.71 6.32
N LEU A 78 -4.74 2.76 5.56
CA LEU A 78 -3.77 3.78 5.95
C LEU A 78 -4.23 4.52 7.20
N TYR A 79 -5.50 4.94 7.23
CA TYR A 79 -6.10 5.58 8.41
C TYR A 79 -5.99 4.69 9.65
N GLU A 80 -6.48 3.46 9.58
CA GLU A 80 -6.51 2.57 10.75
C GLU A 80 -5.12 2.21 11.25
N SER A 81 -4.17 2.02 10.32
CA SER A 81 -2.79 1.68 10.65
C SER A 81 -2.04 2.87 11.24
N LEU A 82 -2.23 4.08 10.69
CA LEU A 82 -1.41 5.25 11.03
C LEU A 82 -2.11 6.25 11.96
N ARG A 83 -3.37 6.04 12.38
CA ARG A 83 -4.09 6.99 13.25
C ARG A 83 -3.39 7.30 14.57
N ASN A 84 -2.54 6.39 15.04
CA ASN A 84 -1.74 6.50 16.26
C ASN A 84 -0.25 6.77 15.99
N PHE A 85 0.16 6.83 14.72
CA PHE A 85 1.54 7.11 14.33
C PHE A 85 1.88 8.58 14.59
N LYS A 86 2.99 8.83 15.29
CA LYS A 86 3.41 10.17 15.71
C LYS A 86 4.54 10.66 14.82
N ASP A 87 4.20 11.37 13.76
CA ASP A 87 5.15 12.06 12.89
C ASP A 87 4.54 13.40 12.43
N SER A 88 5.33 14.48 12.48
CA SER A 88 4.85 15.83 12.14
C SER A 88 4.48 15.99 10.66
N ARG A 89 5.02 15.14 9.79
CA ARG A 89 4.77 15.13 8.33
C ARG A 89 3.58 14.26 7.95
N LEU A 90 3.06 13.44 8.88
CA LEU A 90 1.92 12.56 8.60
C LEU A 90 0.71 13.35 8.09
N LYS A 91 0.43 14.50 8.71
CA LYS A 91 -0.66 15.40 8.30
C LYS A 91 -0.54 15.84 6.85
N THR A 92 0.63 16.35 6.45
CA THR A 92 0.83 16.86 5.09
C THR A 92 0.79 15.74 4.07
N ARG A 93 1.31 14.56 4.39
CA ARG A 93 1.22 13.38 3.52
C ARG A 93 -0.21 12.92 3.31
N PHE A 94 -1.02 12.81 4.37
CA PHE A 94 -2.46 12.53 4.22
C PHE A 94 -3.16 13.61 3.38
N GLN A 95 -2.83 14.88 3.60
CA GLN A 95 -3.38 15.98 2.81
C GLN A 95 -3.06 15.85 1.32
N THR A 96 -1.85 15.38 0.98
CA THR A 96 -1.42 15.11 -0.40
C THR A 96 -2.24 13.98 -1.02
N ILE A 97 -2.39 12.83 -0.36
CA ILE A 97 -3.10 11.69 -0.95
C ILE A 97 -4.59 11.97 -1.15
N ILE A 98 -5.26 12.65 -0.21
CA ILE A 98 -6.71 12.89 -0.30
C ILE A 98 -7.07 13.98 -1.33
N ARG A 99 -6.12 14.85 -1.67
CA ARG A 99 -6.26 15.88 -2.72
C ARG A 99 -5.88 15.36 -4.10
N GLY A 100 -5.28 14.17 -4.17
CA GLY A 100 -5.02 13.50 -5.44
C GLY A 100 -6.30 13.26 -6.23
N PRO A 101 -6.17 12.96 -7.53
CA PRO A 101 -7.32 12.63 -8.34
C PRO A 101 -8.00 11.35 -7.86
N GLU A 102 -9.26 11.24 -8.25
CA GLU A 102 -10.12 10.12 -7.89
C GLU A 102 -9.68 8.84 -8.61
N LEU A 103 -9.34 8.94 -9.90
CA LEU A 103 -8.87 7.81 -10.68
C LEU A 103 -7.37 7.82 -10.89
N LEU A 104 -6.78 6.63 -10.98
CA LEU A 104 -5.34 6.47 -11.25
C LEU A 104 -4.93 7.08 -12.60
N GLN A 105 -5.77 6.95 -13.62
CA GLN A 105 -5.51 7.46 -14.98
C GLN A 105 -5.51 9.00 -15.06
N GLU A 106 -6.08 9.67 -14.07
CA GLU A 106 -6.11 11.14 -13.96
C GLU A 106 -4.86 11.69 -13.23
N ASP A 107 -4.04 10.82 -12.66
CA ASP A 107 -2.83 11.19 -11.91
C ASP A 107 -1.65 11.52 -12.85
N VAL A 108 -1.67 12.75 -13.36
CA VAL A 108 -0.67 13.27 -14.28
C VAL A 108 0.71 13.35 -13.61
N THR A 109 0.81 13.92 -12.40
CA THR A 109 2.10 14.12 -11.73
C THR A 109 2.59 12.84 -11.07
N GLY A 110 1.72 12.06 -10.44
CA GLY A 110 2.11 10.87 -9.68
C GLY A 110 2.24 11.10 -8.18
N ASP A 111 2.37 12.36 -7.75
CA ASP A 111 2.82 12.70 -6.39
C ASP A 111 1.88 12.15 -5.32
N SER A 112 0.58 12.18 -5.59
CA SER A 112 -0.44 11.69 -4.66
C SER A 112 -0.30 10.19 -4.41
N ARG A 113 0.01 9.44 -5.46
CA ARG A 113 0.13 7.99 -5.41
C ARG A 113 1.52 7.55 -4.98
N ASP A 114 2.56 8.33 -5.28
CA ASP A 114 3.90 8.09 -4.75
C ASP A 114 3.88 8.27 -3.22
N THR A 115 3.27 9.36 -2.75
CA THR A 115 3.04 9.60 -1.32
C THR A 115 2.17 8.50 -0.67
N GLN A 116 1.15 8.00 -1.39
CA GLN A 116 0.31 6.90 -0.92
C GLN A 116 1.14 5.63 -0.73
N PHE A 117 2.04 5.30 -1.66
CA PHE A 117 2.92 4.14 -1.54
C PHE A 117 3.88 4.28 -0.36
N GLU A 118 4.46 5.46 -0.15
CA GLU A 118 5.29 5.73 1.03
C GLU A 118 4.50 5.54 2.34
N LEU A 119 3.25 6.01 2.40
CA LEU A 119 2.36 5.78 3.54
C LEU A 119 2.02 4.30 3.73
N GLN A 120 1.88 3.53 2.65
CA GLN A 120 1.62 2.09 2.74
C GLN A 120 2.82 1.35 3.37
N ILE A 121 4.04 1.68 2.94
CA ILE A 121 5.25 1.13 3.55
C ILE A 121 5.37 1.56 5.02
N ALA A 122 5.09 2.83 5.33
CA ALA A 122 5.07 3.32 6.71
C ALA A 122 4.05 2.55 7.57
N ALA A 123 2.82 2.35 7.07
CA ALA A 123 1.78 1.60 7.76
C ALA A 123 2.22 0.17 8.06
N LEU A 124 2.81 -0.51 7.07
CA LEU A 124 3.32 -1.86 7.23
C LEU A 124 4.41 -1.93 8.32
N LEU A 125 5.38 -1.01 8.28
CA LEU A 125 6.49 -0.96 9.24
C LEU A 125 6.02 -0.59 10.64
N PHE A 126 5.04 0.29 10.75
CA PHE A 126 4.47 0.67 12.03
C PHE A 126 3.72 -0.50 12.68
N ARG A 127 3.02 -1.32 11.88
CA ARG A 127 2.32 -2.52 12.37
C ARG A 127 3.26 -3.62 12.88
N VAL A 128 4.50 -3.68 12.40
CA VAL A 128 5.56 -4.55 12.96
C VAL A 128 6.37 -3.88 14.06
N GLU A 129 5.91 -2.73 14.56
CA GLU A 129 6.57 -1.98 15.62
C GLU A 129 8.03 -1.63 15.29
N MET A 130 8.30 -1.32 14.02
CA MET A 130 9.64 -0.92 13.58
C MET A 130 10.11 0.31 14.37
N SER A 131 11.28 0.20 14.98
CA SER A 131 11.82 1.22 15.87
C SER A 131 12.21 2.50 15.13
N GLU A 132 12.02 3.65 15.78
CA GLU A 132 12.39 4.98 15.28
C GLU A 132 11.85 5.35 13.87
N LEU A 133 10.78 4.69 13.44
CA LEU A 133 10.14 4.93 12.15
C LEU A 133 9.67 6.38 12.04
N ARG A 134 10.11 7.06 10.98
CA ARG A 134 9.78 8.46 10.68
C ARG A 134 9.88 8.73 9.18
N PHE A 135 9.18 9.77 8.73
CA PHE A 135 9.38 10.32 7.39
C PHE A 135 10.58 11.26 7.38
N ASP A 136 11.41 11.19 6.35
CA ASP A 136 12.61 12.01 6.23
C ASP A 136 12.51 13.04 5.08
N GLY A 137 13.31 14.10 5.13
CA GLY A 137 13.30 15.17 4.12
C GLY A 137 14.12 14.84 2.87
N ARG A 138 15.04 13.88 2.99
CA ARG A 138 15.94 13.44 1.94
C ARG A 138 15.63 12.02 1.49
N HIS A 139 15.11 11.21 2.39
CA HIS A 139 14.62 9.85 2.14
C HIS A 139 13.12 9.74 2.40
N ASP A 140 12.48 8.77 1.76
CA ASP A 140 11.04 8.58 1.95
C ASP A 140 10.73 8.17 3.40
N LEU A 141 11.50 7.19 3.92
CA LEU A 141 11.39 6.69 5.28
C LEU A 141 12.77 6.37 5.88
N VAL A 142 12.88 6.59 7.19
CA VAL A 142 14.02 6.13 8.00
C VAL A 142 13.48 5.43 9.24
N CYS A 143 14.09 4.31 9.59
CA CYS A 143 13.82 3.58 10.83
C CYS A 143 15.12 2.98 11.39
N SER A 144 15.01 2.16 12.43
CA SER A 144 16.14 1.49 13.06
C SER A 144 15.94 -0.03 13.07
N LEU A 145 16.94 -0.76 12.59
CA LEU A 145 17.01 -2.22 12.61
C LEU A 145 18.30 -2.66 13.31
N ASP A 146 18.18 -3.47 14.36
CA ASP A 146 19.31 -3.84 15.24
C ASP A 146 20.11 -2.60 15.71
N GLN A 147 19.42 -1.51 16.08
CA GLN A 147 19.99 -0.20 16.48
C GLN A 147 20.74 0.57 15.38
N ASN A 148 20.74 0.09 14.13
CA ASN A 148 21.36 0.78 13.00
C ASN A 148 20.29 1.45 12.13
N PRO A 149 20.55 2.64 11.59
CA PRO A 149 19.62 3.28 10.66
C PRO A 149 19.36 2.42 9.43
N LEU A 150 18.08 2.28 9.09
CA LEU A 150 17.62 1.66 7.87
C LEU A 150 16.87 2.70 7.05
N ILE A 151 17.40 3.01 5.87
CA ILE A 151 16.81 3.91 4.88
C ILE A 151 15.87 3.09 4.01
N ILE A 152 14.71 3.64 3.67
CA ILE A 152 13.80 3.02 2.71
C ILE A 152 13.43 4.04 1.65
N GLU A 153 13.72 3.68 0.40
CA GLU A 153 13.40 4.47 -0.79
C GLU A 153 12.30 3.77 -1.58
N CYS A 154 11.17 4.43 -1.74
CA CYS A 154 9.99 3.96 -2.43
C CYS A 154 9.98 4.46 -3.88
N LYS A 155 9.66 3.60 -4.84
CA LYS A 155 9.43 3.99 -6.24
C LYS A 155 8.26 3.21 -6.82
N ARG A 156 7.43 3.87 -7.62
CA ARG A 156 6.34 3.26 -8.38
C ARG A 156 6.61 3.29 -9.89
N PRO A 157 7.44 2.38 -10.42
CA PRO A 157 7.65 2.27 -11.87
C PRO A 157 6.31 1.98 -12.57
N ARG A 158 5.97 2.81 -13.56
CA ARG A 158 4.69 2.69 -14.29
C ARG A 158 4.74 1.70 -15.46
N LYS A 159 5.95 1.31 -15.89
CA LYS A 159 6.20 0.45 -17.06
C LYS A 159 7.46 -0.38 -16.83
N ASP A 160 7.50 -1.60 -17.37
CA ASP A 160 8.66 -2.50 -17.27
C ASP A 160 9.97 -1.82 -17.65
N LYS A 161 9.97 -1.06 -18.75
CA LYS A 161 11.16 -0.35 -19.23
C LYS A 161 11.72 0.70 -18.26
N THR A 162 10.92 1.19 -17.31
CA THR A 162 11.33 2.20 -16.31
C THR A 162 11.83 1.57 -15.01
N LEU A 163 11.65 0.27 -14.84
CA LEU A 163 11.91 -0.44 -13.59
C LEU A 163 13.38 -0.36 -13.16
N LYS A 164 14.32 -0.61 -14.10
CA LYS A 164 15.76 -0.49 -13.84
C LYS A 164 16.17 0.93 -13.47
N GLU A 165 15.62 1.94 -14.15
CA GLU A 165 15.90 3.35 -13.86
C GLU A 165 15.35 3.76 -12.49
N SER A 166 14.13 3.35 -12.14
CA SER A 166 13.53 3.59 -10.83
C SER A 166 14.37 2.98 -9.70
N TYR A 167 14.80 1.73 -9.86
CA TYR A 167 15.69 1.09 -8.90
C TYR A 167 17.02 1.87 -8.77
N ALA A 168 17.68 2.20 -9.89
CA ALA A 168 18.97 2.89 -9.87
C ALA A 168 18.89 4.25 -9.16
N LYS A 169 17.79 4.99 -9.36
CA LYS A 169 17.52 6.25 -8.64
C LYS A 169 17.41 6.03 -7.13
N ALA A 170 16.63 5.04 -6.70
CA ALA A 170 16.48 4.72 -5.28
C ALA A 170 17.82 4.27 -4.64
N ALA A 171 18.57 3.41 -5.32
CA ALA A 171 19.88 2.97 -4.86
C ALA A 171 20.86 4.14 -4.71
N TYR A 172 20.91 5.03 -5.71
CA TYR A 172 21.73 6.24 -5.65
C TYR A 172 21.35 7.17 -4.49
N GLN A 173 20.04 7.36 -4.24
CA GLN A 173 19.58 8.14 -3.07
C GLN A 173 20.06 7.54 -1.76
N ILE A 174 20.00 6.21 -1.60
CA ILE A 174 20.56 5.52 -0.43
C ILE A 174 22.07 5.74 -0.35
N GLU A 175 22.81 5.46 -1.43
CA GLU A 175 24.29 5.51 -1.45
C GLU A 175 24.86 6.87 -1.09
N THR A 176 24.16 7.94 -1.47
CA THR A 176 24.57 9.32 -1.24
C THR A 176 24.05 9.89 0.09
N SER A 177 23.45 9.05 0.95
CA SER A 177 22.92 9.49 2.24
C SER A 177 24.04 9.91 3.21
N ASP A 178 23.88 11.09 3.81
CA ASP A 178 24.76 11.57 4.89
C ASP A 178 24.68 10.68 6.15
N LEU A 179 23.64 9.85 6.30
CA LEU A 179 23.51 8.89 7.41
C LEU A 179 24.63 7.85 7.42
N PHE A 180 25.33 7.64 6.29
CA PHE A 180 26.52 6.79 6.24
C PHE A 180 27.74 7.42 6.93
N ALA A 181 27.84 8.74 6.94
CA ALA A 181 28.89 9.45 7.67
C ALA A 181 28.64 9.40 9.18
N GLU A 182 27.38 9.46 9.59
CA GLU A 182 26.96 9.36 11.00
C GLU A 182 27.03 7.92 11.53
N ASN A 183 26.62 6.95 10.72
CA ASN A 183 26.67 5.53 11.07
C ASN A 183 27.06 4.67 9.86
N PRO A 184 28.29 4.13 9.81
CA PRO A 184 28.75 3.27 8.71
C PRO A 184 27.97 1.94 8.56
N ASN A 185 27.22 1.53 9.58
CA ASN A 185 26.35 0.36 9.54
C ASN A 185 24.96 0.65 8.99
N THR A 186 24.65 1.92 8.66
CA THR A 186 23.42 2.29 7.94
C THR A 186 23.24 1.39 6.71
N ARG A 187 22.01 1.01 6.40
CA ARG A 187 21.70 0.27 5.17
C ARG A 187 20.41 0.77 4.54
N GLY A 188 20.17 0.36 3.30
CA GLY A 188 18.98 0.73 2.55
C GLY A 188 18.16 -0.47 2.10
N ILE A 189 16.84 -0.27 2.02
CA ILE A 189 15.91 -1.12 1.28
C ILE A 189 15.30 -0.28 0.17
N VAL A 190 15.26 -0.82 -1.04
CA VAL A 190 14.49 -0.21 -2.13
C VAL A 190 13.11 -0.86 -2.14
N ALA A 191 12.05 -0.09 -1.95
CA ALA A 191 10.67 -0.55 -2.08
C ALA A 191 10.14 -0.20 -3.47
N LEU A 192 9.69 -1.21 -4.24
CA LEU A 192 9.17 -1.03 -5.59
C LEU A 192 7.70 -1.43 -5.65
N ASP A 193 6.82 -0.48 -5.98
CA ASP A 193 5.43 -0.78 -6.30
C ASP A 193 5.30 -1.17 -7.78
N LEU A 194 5.05 -2.45 -8.01
CA LEU A 194 4.91 -3.10 -9.30
C LEU A 194 3.44 -3.25 -9.74
N THR A 195 2.49 -2.64 -9.02
CA THR A 195 1.05 -2.74 -9.32
C THR A 195 0.74 -2.41 -10.78
N GLN A 196 1.30 -1.32 -11.31
CA GLN A 196 1.06 -0.89 -12.70
C GLN A 196 1.76 -1.76 -13.76
N ILE A 197 2.67 -2.64 -13.34
CA ILE A 197 3.39 -3.58 -14.21
C ILE A 197 2.68 -4.93 -14.22
N VAL A 198 2.35 -5.45 -13.02
CA VAL A 198 1.82 -6.80 -12.85
C VAL A 198 0.33 -6.85 -13.13
N VAL A 199 -0.48 -5.92 -12.59
CA VAL A 199 -1.94 -6.00 -12.69
C VAL A 199 -2.44 -5.98 -14.14
N PRO A 200 -1.96 -5.09 -15.04
CA PRO A 200 -2.43 -5.10 -16.43
C PRO A 200 -2.21 -6.42 -17.17
N VAL A 201 -1.19 -7.18 -16.82
CA VAL A 201 -0.92 -8.50 -17.42
C VAL A 201 -1.93 -9.54 -16.91
N LEU A 202 -2.33 -9.43 -15.65
CA LEU A 202 -3.29 -10.35 -15.04
C LEU A 202 -4.74 -10.01 -15.43
N THR A 203 -5.02 -8.77 -15.83
CA THR A 203 -6.33 -8.33 -16.31
C THR A 203 -6.81 -9.19 -17.48
N GLY A 204 -7.99 -9.80 -17.35
CA GLY A 204 -8.58 -10.67 -18.37
C GLY A 204 -8.17 -12.15 -18.27
N THR A 205 -7.26 -12.50 -17.36
CA THR A 205 -6.92 -13.89 -17.08
C THR A 205 -8.01 -14.52 -16.21
N ARG A 206 -8.63 -15.60 -16.69
CA ARG A 206 -9.59 -16.39 -15.90
C ARG A 206 -8.83 -17.34 -14.99
N LEU A 207 -8.92 -17.11 -13.68
CA LEU A 207 -8.32 -17.95 -12.65
C LEU A 207 -9.44 -18.61 -11.85
N SER A 208 -9.33 -19.91 -11.60
CA SER A 208 -10.43 -20.72 -11.04
C SER A 208 -10.33 -20.92 -9.53
N SER A 209 -9.21 -20.52 -8.92
CA SER A 209 -8.99 -20.58 -7.48
C SER A 209 -8.03 -19.48 -6.98
N LEU A 210 -8.10 -19.18 -5.68
CA LEU A 210 -7.14 -18.28 -5.01
C LEU A 210 -5.70 -18.74 -5.21
N LYS A 211 -5.45 -20.05 -5.11
CA LYS A 211 -4.10 -20.63 -5.27
C LYS A 211 -3.53 -20.44 -6.68
N GLU A 212 -4.35 -20.57 -7.71
CA GLU A 212 -3.93 -20.29 -9.10
C GLU A 212 -3.62 -18.81 -9.31
N MET A 213 -4.39 -17.96 -8.66
CA MET A 213 -4.27 -16.51 -8.73
C MET A 213 -3.01 -16.01 -8.00
N GLU A 214 -2.75 -16.49 -6.78
CA GLU A 214 -1.49 -16.26 -6.06
C GLU A 214 -0.29 -16.73 -6.87
N LYS A 215 -0.39 -17.92 -7.49
CA LYS A 215 0.68 -18.47 -8.33
C LYS A 215 0.94 -17.58 -9.55
N ALA A 216 -0.10 -17.24 -10.32
CA ALA A 216 0.04 -16.39 -11.51
C ALA A 216 0.60 -15.01 -11.15
N PHE A 217 0.14 -14.45 -10.02
CA PHE A 217 0.64 -13.20 -9.50
C PHE A 217 2.12 -13.28 -9.13
N LEU A 218 2.55 -14.31 -8.39
CA LEU A 218 3.96 -14.51 -8.06
C LEU A 218 4.82 -14.75 -9.30
N GLU A 219 4.32 -15.50 -10.29
CA GLU A 219 5.00 -15.72 -11.55
C GLU A 219 5.23 -14.39 -12.30
N GLU A 220 4.21 -13.54 -12.37
CA GLU A 220 4.28 -12.23 -13.01
C GLU A 220 5.13 -11.22 -12.24
N LEU A 221 5.02 -11.20 -10.92
CA LEU A 221 5.90 -10.41 -10.05
C LEU A 221 7.37 -10.81 -10.27
N MET A 222 7.66 -12.12 -10.29
CA MET A 222 9.00 -12.63 -10.54
C MET A 222 9.44 -12.45 -11.99
N ARG A 223 8.52 -12.35 -12.95
CA ARG A 223 8.82 -12.01 -14.34
C ARG A 223 9.20 -10.53 -14.45
N GLY A 224 8.43 -9.64 -13.81
CA GLY A 224 8.76 -8.22 -13.69
C GLY A 224 10.13 -8.02 -13.03
N TRP A 225 10.39 -8.75 -11.94
CA TRP A 225 11.71 -8.78 -11.31
C TRP A 225 12.81 -9.26 -12.26
N ARG A 226 12.63 -10.41 -12.93
CA ARG A 226 13.62 -10.90 -13.91
C ARG A 226 13.84 -9.90 -15.05
N GLY A 227 12.81 -9.15 -15.41
CA GLY A 227 12.84 -8.06 -16.38
C GLY A 227 13.72 -6.88 -15.97
N LEU A 228 14.06 -6.71 -14.67
CA LEU A 228 15.07 -5.72 -14.26
C LEU A 228 16.40 -5.95 -14.98
N GLN A 229 16.73 -7.20 -15.31
CA GLN A 229 18.08 -7.60 -15.74
C GLN A 229 19.18 -6.96 -14.89
N ILE A 230 18.88 -6.68 -13.62
CA ILE A 230 19.84 -6.10 -12.68
C ILE A 230 20.72 -7.25 -12.27
N THR A 231 21.96 -7.15 -12.71
CA THR A 231 23.02 -8.10 -12.39
C THR A 231 23.50 -7.84 -10.97
N ILE A 232 24.12 -8.84 -10.31
CA ILE A 232 24.72 -8.65 -8.98
C ILE A 232 25.67 -7.43 -8.94
N SER A 233 26.30 -7.10 -10.07
CA SER A 233 27.16 -5.93 -10.24
C SER A 233 26.46 -4.57 -10.26
N ASP A 234 25.16 -4.53 -10.56
CA ASP A 234 24.36 -3.30 -10.57
C ASP A 234 23.91 -2.88 -9.15
N TYR A 235 24.15 -3.73 -8.13
CA TYR A 235 23.76 -3.45 -6.76
C TYR A 235 24.88 -2.75 -5.98
N SER A 236 24.50 -1.84 -5.09
CA SER A 236 25.39 -1.25 -4.10
C SER A 236 25.51 -2.11 -2.84
N ASP A 237 26.67 -2.03 -2.16
CA ASP A 237 26.88 -2.70 -0.86
C ASP A 237 26.00 -2.06 0.24
N LYS A 238 25.47 -0.86 -0.01
CA LYS A 238 24.60 -0.12 0.89
C LYS A 238 23.14 -0.54 0.81
N VAL A 239 22.71 -1.09 -0.32
CA VAL A 239 21.37 -1.64 -0.50
C VAL A 239 21.38 -3.09 -0.05
N SER A 240 20.66 -3.40 1.03
CA SER A 240 20.59 -4.75 1.59
C SER A 240 19.52 -5.62 0.93
N GLY A 241 18.47 -5.00 0.37
CA GLY A 241 17.38 -5.74 -0.24
C GLY A 241 16.45 -4.87 -1.08
N VAL A 242 15.67 -5.52 -1.93
CA VAL A 242 14.53 -4.90 -2.62
C VAL A 242 13.23 -5.50 -2.09
N HIS A 243 12.33 -4.65 -1.61
CA HIS A 243 10.97 -4.99 -1.23
C HIS A 243 10.07 -4.81 -2.46
N LEU A 244 9.60 -5.90 -3.05
CA LEU A 244 8.59 -5.85 -4.11
C LEU A 244 7.19 -5.74 -3.50
N PHE A 245 6.48 -4.69 -3.86
CA PHE A 245 5.09 -4.45 -3.50
C PHE A 245 4.24 -4.55 -4.75
N CYS A 246 3.06 -5.15 -4.63
CA CYS A 246 2.08 -5.13 -5.69
C CYS A 246 0.71 -5.35 -5.08
N GLN A 247 -0.24 -4.51 -5.48
CA GLN A 247 -1.61 -4.55 -5.03
C GLN A 247 -2.47 -5.18 -6.11
N ALA A 248 -3.12 -6.29 -5.78
CA ALA A 248 -4.07 -6.94 -6.67
C ALA A 248 -5.44 -7.11 -6.00
N LEU A 249 -6.48 -7.03 -6.83
CA LEU A 249 -7.85 -7.33 -6.47
C LEU A 249 -8.02 -8.83 -6.26
N PHE A 250 -8.22 -9.25 -5.02
CA PHE A 250 -8.68 -10.60 -4.73
C PHE A 250 -9.97 -10.51 -3.89
N TYR A 251 -11.07 -10.97 -4.47
CA TYR A 251 -12.32 -11.11 -3.74
C TYR A 251 -12.41 -12.51 -3.17
N LEU A 252 -12.39 -12.62 -1.84
CA LEU A 252 -12.84 -13.83 -1.16
C LEU A 252 -14.30 -13.64 -0.79
N ILE A 253 -15.18 -14.32 -1.54
CA ILE A 253 -16.61 -14.42 -1.19
C ILE A 253 -16.79 -15.76 -0.50
N ASP A 254 -16.97 -15.74 0.83
CA ASP A 254 -17.38 -16.93 1.58
C ASP A 254 -18.80 -16.74 2.12
N ARG A 255 -19.74 -17.57 1.63
CA ARG A 255 -21.07 -17.86 2.21
C ARG A 255 -21.75 -16.67 2.94
N ASP A 256 -21.93 -15.55 2.23
CA ASP A 256 -22.61 -14.31 2.69
C ASP A 256 -21.80 -13.36 3.58
N ARG A 257 -20.52 -13.65 3.84
CA ARG A 257 -19.59 -12.71 4.49
C ARG A 257 -18.61 -12.17 3.46
N PHE A 258 -18.69 -10.86 3.24
CA PHE A 258 -17.63 -10.13 2.58
C PHE A 258 -16.59 -9.77 3.64
N SER A 259 -15.59 -10.62 3.84
CA SER A 259 -14.38 -10.15 4.51
C SER A 259 -13.59 -9.37 3.47
N LEU A 260 -13.49 -8.05 3.65
CA LEU A 260 -12.35 -7.32 3.12
C LEU A 260 -11.11 -7.73 3.92
N SER A 261 -10.77 -9.01 3.89
CA SER A 261 -9.37 -9.39 3.94
C SER A 261 -8.84 -8.76 2.67
N ILE A 262 -7.96 -7.77 2.76
CA ILE A 262 -7.09 -7.41 1.64
C ILE A 262 -6.20 -8.66 1.52
N PRO A 263 -6.52 -9.67 0.67
CA PRO A 263 -5.73 -10.88 0.66
C PRO A 263 -4.42 -10.44 0.04
N SER A 264 -3.34 -10.48 0.82
CA SER A 264 -1.99 -10.12 0.42
C SER A 264 -1.78 -8.68 -0.06
N GLN A 265 -1.48 -7.77 0.89
CA GLN A 265 -0.47 -6.73 0.65
C GLN A 265 0.95 -7.34 0.47
N HIS A 266 1.04 -8.61 0.04
CA HIS A 266 2.10 -9.53 0.44
C HIS A 266 2.58 -10.41 -0.70
N GLY A 267 2.73 -9.82 -1.89
CA GLY A 267 3.81 -10.23 -2.79
C GLY A 267 5.18 -9.83 -2.25
N LEU A 268 5.40 -9.94 -0.94
CA LEU A 268 6.65 -9.53 -0.30
C LEU A 268 7.74 -10.51 -0.70
N VAL A 269 8.45 -10.16 -1.76
CA VAL A 269 9.73 -10.76 -2.06
C VAL A 269 10.77 -9.74 -1.64
N VAL A 270 11.48 -10.05 -0.56
CA VAL A 270 12.71 -9.34 -0.22
C VAL A 270 13.83 -10.05 -0.95
N ILE A 271 14.39 -9.38 -1.95
CA ILE A 271 15.46 -9.98 -2.76
C ILE A 271 16.76 -9.40 -2.27
N ASN A 272 17.62 -10.28 -1.74
CA ASN A 272 18.97 -9.90 -1.40
C ASN A 272 19.73 -9.57 -2.70
N THR A 273 20.31 -8.40 -2.70
CA THR A 273 20.96 -7.74 -3.82
C THR A 273 22.43 -8.13 -3.96
N LYS A 274 23.04 -8.70 -2.91
CA LYS A 274 24.44 -9.14 -2.93
C LYS A 274 24.67 -10.40 -2.09
N ASP A 275 25.59 -11.25 -2.52
CA ASP A 275 26.19 -12.33 -1.71
C ASP A 275 27.12 -11.77 -0.62
N HIS A 276 26.60 -10.85 0.20
CA HIS A 276 27.29 -10.27 1.33
C HIS A 276 26.57 -10.67 2.63
N PRO A 277 27.22 -11.42 3.55
CA PRO A 277 26.54 -11.97 4.73
C PRO A 277 25.80 -10.93 5.59
N LYS A 278 26.30 -9.70 5.67
CA LYS A 278 25.61 -8.61 6.40
C LYS A 278 24.32 -8.15 5.71
N ASN A 279 24.30 -8.10 4.38
CA ASN A 279 23.13 -7.65 3.62
C ASN A 279 22.07 -8.74 3.64
N GLU A 280 22.49 -10.00 3.53
CA GLU A 280 21.62 -11.17 3.69
C GLU A 280 20.93 -11.18 5.05
N LYS A 281 21.70 -10.98 6.15
CA LYS A 281 21.13 -10.91 7.50
C LYS A 281 20.06 -9.82 7.58
N ILE A 282 20.35 -8.60 7.10
CA ILE A 282 19.43 -7.47 7.17
C ILE A 282 18.17 -7.71 6.34
N ALA A 283 18.32 -8.21 5.11
CA ALA A 283 17.21 -8.58 4.25
C ALA A 283 16.31 -9.64 4.89
N ASN A 284 16.92 -10.68 5.47
CA ASN A 284 16.19 -11.76 6.13
C ASN A 284 15.50 -11.31 7.41
N THR A 285 16.13 -10.46 8.23
CA THR A 285 15.49 -9.88 9.42
C THR A 285 14.31 -9.00 9.01
N TYR A 286 14.50 -8.11 8.03
CA TYR A 286 13.43 -7.27 7.49
C TYR A 286 12.26 -8.12 6.96
N ALA A 287 12.55 -9.14 6.14
CA ALA A 287 11.55 -10.07 5.62
C ALA A 287 10.83 -10.85 6.75
N GLY A 288 11.57 -11.28 7.76
CA GLY A 288 11.04 -12.01 8.92
C GLY A 288 10.03 -11.19 9.72
N LEU A 289 10.34 -9.91 9.97
CA LEU A 289 9.41 -8.98 10.63
C LEU A 289 8.11 -8.85 9.85
N LEU A 290 8.21 -8.65 8.53
CA LEU A 290 7.04 -8.44 7.69
C LEU A 290 6.17 -9.70 7.51
N LYS A 291 6.76 -10.90 7.50
CA LYS A 291 6.01 -12.17 7.45
C LYS A 291 5.08 -12.35 8.67
N GLY A 292 5.43 -11.78 9.82
CA GLY A 292 4.59 -11.78 11.01
C GLY A 292 3.23 -11.09 10.80
N VAL A 293 3.17 -10.05 9.95
CA VAL A 293 1.93 -9.31 9.65
C VAL A 293 1.02 -10.10 8.72
N SER A 294 1.61 -10.80 7.75
CA SER A 294 0.85 -11.58 6.77
C SER A 294 0.01 -12.66 7.43
N ASN A 295 0.52 -13.28 8.48
CA ASN A 295 -0.19 -14.31 9.25
C ASN A 295 -1.17 -13.73 10.28
N ALA A 296 -0.97 -12.50 10.77
CA ALA A 296 -1.85 -11.87 11.77
C ALA A 296 -3.08 -11.19 11.15
N SER A 297 -3.04 -10.88 9.85
CA SER A 297 -4.15 -10.22 9.13
C SER A 297 -5.34 -11.12 8.81
N SER A 298 -5.22 -12.45 8.95
CA SER A 298 -6.35 -13.37 8.85
C SER A 298 -7.28 -13.35 10.06
N ASP A 299 -6.82 -12.79 11.20
CA ASP A 299 -7.47 -12.95 12.50
C ASP A 299 -7.99 -11.61 13.09
N TYR A 300 -8.00 -10.53 12.30
CA TYR A 300 -8.51 -9.24 12.78
C TYR A 300 -10.04 -9.23 12.81
N GLU A 301 -10.62 -9.76 13.89
CA GLU A 301 -11.98 -9.41 14.30
C GLU A 301 -11.96 -7.99 14.90
N PRO A 302 -12.72 -7.03 14.37
CA PRO A 302 -12.82 -5.72 14.99
C PRO A 302 -13.46 -5.90 16.37
N LYS A 303 -12.71 -5.56 17.43
CA LYS A 303 -13.27 -5.44 18.77
C LYS A 303 -14.33 -4.35 18.72
N ASN A 304 -15.59 -4.75 18.92
CA ASN A 304 -16.68 -3.83 19.24
C ASN A 304 -16.42 -3.28 20.64
N ASP A 305 -15.59 -2.25 20.74
CA ASP A 305 -15.50 -1.44 21.95
C ASP A 305 -16.77 -0.59 22.00
N ALA A 306 -17.82 -1.17 22.59
CA ALA A 306 -19.04 -0.46 22.92
C ALA A 306 -18.66 0.72 23.82
N ILE A 307 -18.87 1.93 23.30
CA ILE A 307 -18.85 3.17 24.08
C ILE A 307 -19.97 3.04 25.12
N THR A 308 -19.63 2.62 26.33
CA THR A 308 -20.49 2.81 27.50
C THR A 308 -20.54 4.30 27.78
N SER A 309 -21.60 4.96 27.29
CA SER A 309 -22.03 6.25 27.79
C SER A 309 -22.40 6.09 29.27
N ALA A 310 -21.59 6.66 30.16
CA ALA A 310 -21.99 6.87 31.54
C ALA A 310 -23.10 7.93 31.57
N ALA A 311 -24.19 7.58 32.25
CA ALA A 311 -25.29 8.46 32.64
C ALA A 311 -24.85 9.46 33.70
#